data_AF-A0A2W6YYJ5-F1
#
_entry.id   AF-A0A2W6YYJ5-F1
#
_cell.length_a   1.000
_cell.length_b   1.000
_cell.length_c   1.000
_cell.angle_alpha   90.00
_cell.angle_beta   90.00
_cell.angle_gamma   90.00
#
_symmetry.space_group_name_H-M   'P 1'
#
loop_
_entity.id
_entity.type
_entity.pdbx_description
1 polymer ?
#
loop_
_entity_poly.entity_id
_entity_poly.type
_entity_poly.pdbx_seq_one_letter_code
_entity_poly.pdbx_strand_id
1 'polypeptide(L)'
;MRTILFPYIANIIILVPVAMGTLFNLFPVADGHFPESAGWRLLVGSLWTAILAGSVMGLFNPLTFSPLLLLQVIYKALWLWVYTLPRLINGDPYREIHWAISIIFILIVLLYPFVIPWNYLFRQSNQNV
;
A
#
# COMPACT_ATOMS: atom_id res chain seq x y z
N MET A 1 15.73 11.79 10.05
CA MET A 1 16.11 11.34 8.69
C MET A 1 16.12 9.82 8.51
N ARG A 2 16.53 8.99 9.47
CA ARG A 2 16.52 7.51 9.28
C ARG A 2 15.13 6.85 9.42
N THR A 3 14.20 7.46 10.15
CA THR A 3 12.89 6.88 10.45
C THR A 3 12.01 6.67 9.22
N ILE A 4 12.08 7.57 8.23
CA ILE A 4 11.36 7.46 6.94
C ILE A 4 11.76 6.23 6.11
N LEU A 5 12.89 5.59 6.43
CA LEU A 5 13.29 4.34 5.80
C LEU A 5 12.43 3.16 6.23
N PHE A 6 11.88 3.17 7.46
CA PHE A 6 11.07 2.05 7.97
C PHE A 6 9.83 1.77 7.11
N PRO A 7 9.01 2.78 6.72
CA PRO A 7 7.93 2.58 5.76
C PRO A 7 8.39 1.94 4.43
N TYR A 8 9.52 2.35 3.88
CA TYR A 8 10.02 1.76 2.63
C TYR A 8 10.44 0.31 2.78
N ILE A 9 11.16 -0.02 3.87
CA ILE A 9 11.56 -1.40 4.19
C ILE A 9 10.32 -2.27 4.39
N ALA A 10 9.35 -1.80 5.19
CA ALA A 10 8.10 -2.51 5.43
C ALA A 10 7.33 -2.75 4.12
N ASN A 11 7.23 -1.73 3.25
CA ASN A 11 6.62 -1.88 1.94
C ASN A 11 7.34 -2.93 1.09
N ILE A 12 8.67 -2.97 1.08
CA ILE A 12 9.43 -3.96 0.32
C ILE A 12 9.12 -5.37 0.83
N ILE A 13 9.18 -5.59 2.14
CA ILE A 13 8.89 -6.89 2.76
C ILE A 13 7.48 -7.37 2.42
N ILE A 14 6.49 -6.48 2.46
CA ILE A 14 5.09 -6.81 2.16
C ILE A 14 4.88 -7.00 0.65
N LEU A 15 5.46 -6.13 -0.18
CA LEU A 15 5.17 -6.09 -1.62
C LEU A 15 5.98 -7.08 -2.43
N VAL A 16 7.14 -7.55 -2.00
CA VAL A 16 7.84 -8.64 -2.71
C VAL A 16 6.93 -9.86 -2.90
N PRO A 17 6.37 -10.48 -1.83
CA PRO A 17 5.47 -11.61 -2.02
C PRO A 17 4.19 -11.21 -2.75
N VAL A 18 3.57 -10.07 -2.43
CA VAL A 18 2.30 -9.67 -3.07
C VAL A 18 2.46 -9.39 -4.57
N ALA A 19 3.48 -8.64 -4.96
CA ALA A 19 3.72 -8.28 -6.35
C ALA A 19 4.13 -9.51 -7.18
N MET A 20 5.10 -10.30 -6.69
CA MET A 20 5.57 -11.49 -7.40
C MET A 20 4.49 -12.57 -7.46
N GLY A 21 3.81 -12.80 -6.34
CA GLY A 21 2.69 -13.75 -6.25
C GLY A 21 1.58 -13.41 -7.23
N THR A 22 1.19 -12.14 -7.32
CA THR A 22 0.13 -11.69 -8.24
C THR A 22 0.61 -11.74 -9.70
N LEU A 23 1.79 -11.17 -10.01
CA LEU A 23 2.28 -11.01 -11.38
C LEU A 23 2.59 -12.35 -12.07
N PHE A 24 3.21 -13.27 -11.32
CA PHE A 24 3.61 -14.58 -11.84
C PHE A 24 2.67 -15.72 -11.43
N ASN A 25 1.57 -15.41 -10.74
CA ASN A 25 0.59 -16.39 -10.28
C ASN A 25 1.22 -17.52 -9.44
N LEU A 26 2.11 -17.15 -8.50
CA LEU A 26 2.87 -18.13 -7.71
C LEU A 26 2.04 -18.76 -6.58
N PHE A 27 1.08 -18.02 -6.04
CA PHE A 27 0.17 -18.44 -4.97
C PHE A 27 -1.08 -17.55 -4.97
N PRO A 28 -2.21 -18.01 -4.40
CA PRO A 28 -3.45 -17.24 -4.39
C PRO A 28 -3.33 -16.01 -3.47
N VAL A 29 -3.16 -14.83 -4.07
CA VAL A 29 -2.99 -13.57 -3.31
C VAL A 29 -4.33 -13.00 -2.85
N ALA A 30 -5.40 -13.14 -3.65
CA ALA A 30 -6.75 -12.72 -3.24
C ALA A 30 -7.46 -13.73 -2.34
N ASP A 31 -6.90 -14.93 -2.16
CA ASP A 31 -7.47 -16.01 -1.35
C ASP A 31 -8.97 -16.25 -1.63
N GLY A 32 -9.37 -16.25 -2.91
CA GLY A 32 -10.74 -16.52 -3.36
C GLY A 32 -11.76 -15.40 -3.11
N HIS A 33 -11.39 -14.28 -2.50
CA HIS A 33 -12.32 -13.19 -2.20
C HIS A 33 -12.59 -12.27 -3.41
N PHE A 34 -11.78 -12.39 -4.48
CA PHE A 34 -12.01 -11.72 -5.77
C PHE A 34 -11.92 -12.73 -6.91
N PRO A 35 -12.74 -12.58 -7.97
CA PRO A 35 -12.55 -13.34 -9.19
C PRO A 35 -11.22 -12.99 -9.86
N GLU A 36 -10.25 -13.89 -9.80
CA GLU A 36 -8.94 -13.66 -10.40
C GLU A 36 -8.95 -14.01 -11.90
N SER A 37 -8.60 -13.04 -12.74
CA SER A 37 -8.34 -13.23 -14.16
C SER A 37 -6.89 -12.90 -14.50
N ALA A 38 -6.40 -13.34 -15.66
CA ALA A 38 -5.06 -12.96 -16.13
C ALA A 38 -4.89 -11.43 -16.24
N GLY A 39 -5.94 -10.72 -16.70
CA GLY A 39 -5.94 -9.27 -16.77
C GLY A 39 -5.90 -8.60 -15.40
N TRP A 40 -6.68 -9.10 -14.44
CA TRP A 40 -6.63 -8.63 -13.04
C TRP A 40 -5.24 -8.82 -12.45
N ARG A 41 -4.64 -10.01 -12.61
CA ARG A 41 -3.29 -10.30 -12.12
C ARG A 41 -2.24 -9.38 -12.71
N LEU A 42 -2.29 -9.14 -14.02
CA LEU A 42 -1.32 -8.25 -14.67
C LEU A 42 -1.49 -6.80 -14.20
N LEU A 43 -2.72 -6.31 -14.09
CA LEU A 43 -3.01 -4.94 -13.65
C LEU A 43 -2.61 -4.72 -12.18
N VAL A 44 -3.03 -5.61 -11.29
CA VAL A 44 -2.74 -5.52 -9.86
C VAL A 44 -1.26 -5.80 -9.58
N GLY A 45 -0.69 -6.84 -10.20
CA GLY A 45 0.72 -7.18 -10.06
C GLY A 45 1.67 -6.10 -10.57
N SER A 46 1.36 -5.46 -11.72
CA SER A 46 2.17 -4.35 -12.23
C SER A 46 2.09 -3.11 -11.34
N LEU A 47 0.91 -2.77 -10.82
CA LEU A 47 0.73 -1.70 -9.83
C LEU A 47 1.58 -1.94 -8.57
N TRP A 48 1.50 -3.14 -7.99
CA TRP A 48 2.30 -3.48 -6.81
C TRP A 48 3.80 -3.47 -7.08
N THR A 49 4.20 -3.94 -8.26
CA THR A 49 5.60 -3.92 -8.68
C THR A 49 6.11 -2.48 -8.83
N ALA A 50 5.31 -1.55 -9.34
CA ALA A 50 5.68 -0.14 -9.42
C ALA A 50 5.86 0.49 -8.04
N ILE A 51 4.96 0.21 -7.09
CA ILE A 51 5.08 0.69 -5.71
C ILE A 51 6.30 0.06 -5.00
N LEU A 52 6.58 -1.22 -5.26
CA LEU A 52 7.78 -1.91 -4.78
C LEU A 52 9.05 -1.23 -5.31
N ALA A 53 9.13 -1.00 -6.62
CA ALA A 53 10.26 -0.33 -7.25
C ALA A 53 10.47 1.09 -6.69
N GLY A 54 9.39 1.86 -6.56
CA GLY A 54 9.43 3.18 -5.91
C GLY A 54 9.87 3.10 -4.44
N SER A 55 9.52 2.03 -3.72
CA SER A 55 9.95 1.83 -2.34
C SER A 55 11.44 1.48 -2.24
N VAL A 56 11.98 0.70 -3.19
CA VAL A 56 13.42 0.46 -3.32
C VAL A 56 14.15 1.77 -3.61
N MET A 57 13.67 2.58 -4.55
CA MET A 57 14.26 3.90 -4.83
C MET A 57 14.18 4.84 -3.61
N GLY A 58 13.10 4.75 -2.82
CA GLY A 58 12.94 5.47 -1.57
C GLY A 58 13.96 5.11 -0.47
N LEU A 59 14.61 3.94 -0.55
CA LEU A 59 15.73 3.64 0.36
C LEU A 59 16.96 4.52 0.09
N PHE A 60 17.17 4.91 -1.17
CA PHE A 60 18.30 5.75 -1.59
C PHE A 60 17.97 7.23 -1.55
N ASN A 61 16.73 7.60 -1.91
CA ASN A 61 16.27 8.99 -1.88
C ASN A 61 14.90 9.12 -1.17
N PRO A 62 14.87 9.01 0.16
CA PRO A 62 13.61 8.90 0.90
C PRO A 62 12.73 10.15 0.86
N LEU A 63 13.32 11.34 0.77
CA LEU A 63 12.53 12.57 0.72
C LEU A 63 11.84 12.73 -0.63
N THR A 64 12.57 12.53 -1.74
CA THR A 64 11.98 12.63 -3.09
C THR A 64 10.85 11.62 -3.31
N PHE A 65 10.98 10.41 -2.75
CA PHE A 65 9.93 9.39 -2.86
C PHE A 65 8.87 9.45 -1.74
N SER A 66 8.89 10.44 -0.84
CA SER A 66 7.88 10.52 0.23
C SER A 66 6.44 10.69 -0.27
N PRO A 67 6.15 11.29 -1.44
CA PRO A 67 4.80 11.28 -2.03
C PRO A 67 4.25 9.86 -2.24
N LEU A 68 5.11 8.86 -2.50
CA LEU A 68 4.68 7.47 -2.63
C LEU A 68 4.12 6.92 -1.32
N LEU A 69 4.70 7.29 -0.18
CA LEU A 69 4.19 6.88 1.14
C LEU A 69 2.83 7.52 1.41
N LEU A 70 2.67 8.79 1.06
CA LEU A 70 1.38 9.49 1.17
C LEU A 70 0.32 8.83 0.27
N LEU A 71 0.65 8.55 -0.99
CA LEU A 71 -0.25 7.86 -1.92
C LEU A 71 -0.68 6.50 -1.35
N GLN A 72 0.23 5.76 -0.72
CA GLN A 72 -0.10 4.49 -0.09
C GLN A 72 -1.04 4.62 1.10
N VAL A 73 -0.88 5.67 1.93
CA VAL A 73 -1.82 5.96 3.03
C VAL A 73 -3.21 6.25 2.47
N ILE A 74 -3.30 7.12 1.45
CA ILE A 74 -4.57 7.48 0.81
C ILE A 74 -5.24 6.25 0.21
N TYR A 75 -4.51 5.46 -0.58
CA TYR A 75 -5.03 4.24 -1.19
C TYR A 75 -5.56 3.26 -0.13
N LYS A 76 -4.80 3.00 0.94
CA LYS A 76 -5.19 2.03 1.97
C LYS A 76 -6.37 2.54 2.80
N ALA A 77 -6.42 3.84 3.08
CA ALA A 77 -7.56 4.47 3.74
C ALA A 77 -8.83 4.33 2.88
N LEU A 78 -8.74 4.60 1.57
CA LEU A 78 -9.86 4.42 0.65
C LEU A 78 -10.31 2.96 0.58
N TRP A 79 -9.38 2.00 0.52
CA TRP A 79 -9.73 0.59 0.53
C TRP A 79 -10.42 0.19 1.83
N LEU A 80 -9.92 0.62 3.00
CA LEU A 80 -10.59 0.37 4.28
C LEU A 80 -11.99 0.99 4.32
N TRP A 81 -12.14 2.22 3.82
CA TRP A 81 -13.40 2.94 3.82
C TRP A 81 -14.45 2.35 2.87
N VAL A 82 -14.04 1.95 1.67
CA VAL A 82 -14.95 1.52 0.60
C VAL A 82 -15.18 0.01 0.62
N TYR A 83 -14.19 -0.79 1.06
CA TYR A 83 -14.29 -2.24 1.07
C TYR A 83 -14.54 -2.81 2.47
N THR A 84 -13.70 -2.49 3.46
CA THR A 84 -13.76 -3.15 4.78
C THR A 84 -14.89 -2.60 5.65
N LEU A 85 -14.98 -1.28 5.76
CA LEU A 85 -15.93 -0.62 6.67
C LEU A 85 -17.39 -0.96 6.35
N PRO A 86 -17.87 -0.94 5.09
CA PRO A 86 -19.26 -1.29 4.80
C PRO A 86 -19.59 -2.73 5.17
N ARG A 87 -18.66 -3.68 4.92
CA ARG A 87 -18.82 -5.09 5.29
C ARG A 87 -18.96 -5.30 6.80
N LEU A 88 -18.18 -4.54 7.58
CA LEU A 88 -18.28 -4.56 9.03
C LEU A 88 -19.63 -3.99 9.52
N ILE A 89 -20.07 -2.87 8.95
CA ILE A 89 -21.34 -2.23 9.33
C ILE A 89 -22.53 -3.11 8.97
N ASN A 90 -22.49 -3.77 7.81
CA ASN A 90 -23.54 -4.66 7.33
C ASN A 90 -23.57 -6.02 8.04
N GLY A 91 -22.54 -6.33 8.83
CA GLY A 91 -22.42 -7.62 9.51
C GLY A 91 -22.13 -8.79 8.55
N ASP A 92 -21.43 -8.52 7.45
CA ASP A 92 -21.06 -9.55 6.47
C ASP A 92 -20.24 -10.67 7.15
N PRO A 93 -20.34 -11.92 6.68
CA PRO A 93 -19.60 -13.03 7.27
C PRO A 93 -18.10 -12.74 7.38
N TYR A 94 -17.48 -13.15 8.49
CA TYR A 94 -16.05 -12.92 8.77
C TYR A 94 -15.13 -13.32 7.60
N ARG A 95 -15.49 -14.39 6.88
CA ARG A 95 -14.77 -14.94 5.72
C ARG A 95 -14.81 -14.07 4.46
N GLU A 96 -15.66 -13.05 4.41
CA GLU A 96 -15.79 -12.13 3.27
C GLU A 96 -14.94 -10.88 3.45
N ILE A 97 -14.27 -10.74 4.60
CA ILE A 97 -13.35 -9.66 4.91
C ILE A 97 -11.93 -10.23 4.90
N HIS A 98 -11.04 -9.63 4.11
CA HIS A 98 -9.61 -10.00 4.09
C HIS A 98 -8.90 -9.43 5.32
N TRP A 99 -9.10 -10.04 6.48
CA TRP A 99 -8.59 -9.50 7.75
C TRP A 99 -7.08 -9.27 7.76
N ALA A 100 -6.29 -10.16 7.16
CA ALA A 100 -4.84 -9.97 7.07
C ALA A 100 -4.49 -8.67 6.34
N ILE A 101 -5.13 -8.39 5.21
CA ILE A 101 -4.90 -7.16 4.42
C ILE A 101 -5.46 -5.95 5.18
N SER A 102 -6.67 -6.04 5.73
CA SER A 102 -7.30 -4.96 6.50
C SER A 102 -6.45 -4.53 7.69
N ILE A 103 -5.91 -5.48 8.47
CA ILE A 103 -5.06 -5.19 9.63
C ILE A 103 -3.77 -4.48 9.19
N ILE A 104 -3.09 -5.00 8.17
CA ILE A 104 -1.87 -4.37 7.62
C ILE A 104 -2.19 -2.95 7.14
N PHE A 105 -3.34 -2.74 6.49
CA PHE A 105 -3.74 -1.41 6.00
C PHE A 105 -4.03 -0.45 7.14
N ILE A 106 -4.70 -0.90 8.20
CA ILE A 106 -4.95 -0.10 9.40
C ILE A 106 -3.62 0.33 10.02
N LEU A 107 -2.68 -0.60 10.20
CA LEU A 107 -1.36 -0.28 10.74
C LEU A 107 -0.63 0.76 9.88
N ILE A 108 -0.65 0.62 8.56
CA ILE A 108 0.01 1.57 7.66
C ILE A 108 -0.66 2.95 7.73
N VAL A 109 -1.99 3.01 7.67
CA VAL A 109 -2.75 4.27 7.73
C VAL A 109 -2.53 4.99 9.06
N LEU A 110 -2.39 4.27 10.17
CA LEU A 110 -2.13 4.87 11.47
C LEU A 110 -0.67 5.26 11.66
N LEU A 111 0.28 4.42 11.24
CA LEU A 111 1.70 4.61 11.58
C LEU A 111 2.46 5.50 10.59
N TYR A 112 2.20 5.38 9.28
CA TYR A 112 2.99 6.13 8.28
C TYR A 112 2.85 7.65 8.39
N PRO A 113 1.68 8.23 8.71
CA PRO A 113 1.56 9.68 8.92
C PRO A 113 2.52 10.27 9.94
N PHE A 114 2.94 9.51 10.95
CA PHE A 114 3.91 9.98 11.95
C PHE A 114 5.35 10.05 11.42
N VAL A 115 5.63 9.39 10.29
CA VAL A 115 6.96 9.28 9.70
C VAL A 115 7.10 10.11 8.43
N ILE A 116 5.98 10.42 7.76
CA ILE A 116 5.95 11.24 6.55
C ILE A 116 6.49 12.66 6.84
N PRO A 117 7.43 13.18 6.02
CA PRO A 117 8.02 14.50 6.23
C PRO A 117 7.10 15.60 5.68
N TRP A 118 6.01 15.90 6.39
CA TRP A 118 4.99 16.87 5.96
C TRP A 118 5.56 18.24 5.56
N ASN A 119 6.53 18.74 6.32
CA ASN A 119 7.19 20.01 6.01
C ASN A 119 7.93 19.98 4.68
N TYR A 120 8.51 18.84 4.28
CA TYR A 120 9.16 18.71 2.98
C TYR A 120 8.12 18.71 1.85
N LEU A 121 7.06 17.91 2.01
CA LEU A 121 5.98 17.77 1.02
C LEU A 121 5.26 19.11 0.73
N PHE A 122 4.92 19.88 1.76
CA PHE A 122 4.15 21.12 1.61
C PHE A 122 5.00 22.39 1.48
N ARG A 123 6.31 22.33 1.74
CA ARG A 123 7.19 23.48 1.50
C ARG A 123 7.70 23.52 0.07
N GLN A 124 7.84 22.36 -0.58
CA GLN A 124 8.26 22.28 -1.99
C GLN A 124 7.18 22.81 -2.95
N SER A 125 5.90 22.80 -2.57
CA SER A 125 4.82 23.41 -3.38
C SER A 125 4.88 24.94 -3.42
N ASN A 126 5.50 25.59 -2.43
CA ASN A 126 5.51 27.05 -2.30
C ASN A 126 6.72 27.73 -2.95
N GLN A 127 7.65 26.97 -3.55
CA GLN A 127 8.81 27.54 -4.27
C GLN A 127 8.67 27.44 -5.79
N ASN A 128 7.57 26.87 -6.29
CA ASN A 128 7.27 26.72 -7.71
C ASN A 128 6.06 27.57 -8.16
N VAL A 129 5.66 28.56 -7.37
CA VAL A 129 4.61 29.54 -7.68
C VAL A 129 5.20 30.94 -7.61
#